data_AF-A0A1Q4FWF0-F1
#
_entry.id   AF-A0A1Q4FWF0-F1
#
_cell.length_a   1.000
_cell.length_b   1.000
_cell.length_c   1.000
_cell.angle_alpha   90.00
_cell.angle_beta   90.00
_cell.angle_gamma   90.00
#
_symmetry.space_group_name_H-M   'P 1'
#
loop_
_entity.id
_entity.type
_entity.pdbx_description
1 polymer ?
#
loop_
_entity_poly.entity_id
_entity_poly.type
_entity_poly.pdbx_seq_one_letter_code
_entity_poly.pdbx_strand_id
1 'polypeptide(L)'
;MKTELPSRWRSSQPALRAVQVAFDVSEAVLQAVRAAAFEANLSNSDQVRVVLGLPLLRQAKRPRLTVSLSEEDYRLLAARYGLDPVDHLAIKERVGAALVAFADRQRKQRTGKRRDKS
;
A
#
# COMPACT_ATOMS: atom_id res chain seq x y z
N MET A 1 -3.61 -51.21 26.63
CA MET A 1 -4.40 -50.89 25.41
C MET A 1 -3.95 -49.53 24.90
N LYS A 2 -3.50 -49.46 23.64
CA LYS A 2 -2.99 -48.25 23.00
C LYS A 2 -4.17 -47.43 22.46
N THR A 3 -4.40 -46.24 23.00
CA THR A 3 -5.43 -45.34 22.49
C THR A 3 -4.84 -44.56 21.31
N GLU A 4 -5.23 -44.95 20.09
CA GLU A 4 -4.82 -44.30 18.85
C GLU A 4 -5.43 -42.89 18.77
N LEU A 5 -4.59 -41.88 18.48
CA LEU A 5 -5.06 -40.51 18.32
C LEU A 5 -5.97 -40.38 17.08
N PRO A 6 -7.06 -39.57 17.13
CA PRO A 6 -8.04 -39.47 16.06
C PRO A 6 -7.47 -38.99 14.72
N SER A 7 -7.91 -39.64 13.63
CA SER A 7 -7.48 -39.41 12.24
C SER A 7 -7.70 -37.98 11.68
N ARG A 8 -8.41 -37.10 12.41
CA ARG A 8 -8.63 -35.70 12.02
C ARG A 8 -7.39 -34.80 12.14
N TRP A 9 -6.30 -35.27 12.74
CA TRP A 9 -5.03 -34.53 12.83
C TRP A 9 -3.97 -34.93 11.80
N ARG A 10 -4.26 -35.90 10.92
CA ARG A 10 -3.29 -36.42 9.93
C ARG A 10 -3.06 -35.55 8.70
N SER A 11 -3.76 -34.44 8.54
CA SER A 11 -3.50 -33.47 7.47
C SER A 11 -2.62 -32.31 7.95
N SER A 12 -1.56 -32.61 8.71
CA SER A 12 -0.44 -31.69 8.86
C SER A 12 0.48 -31.88 7.65
N GLN A 13 0.06 -31.40 6.47
CA GLN A 13 1.03 -31.10 5.43
C GLN A 13 2.04 -30.15 6.08
N PRO A 14 3.36 -30.38 6.00
CA PRO A 14 4.29 -29.32 6.34
C PRO A 14 4.04 -28.22 5.31
N ALA A 15 3.19 -27.26 5.68
CA ALA A 15 3.16 -25.97 5.03
C ALA A 15 4.62 -25.56 4.95
N LEU A 16 5.14 -25.44 3.72
CA LEU A 16 6.48 -24.94 3.43
C LEU A 16 6.55 -23.51 4.00
N ARG A 17 6.74 -23.40 5.31
CA ARG A 17 6.84 -22.14 6.01
C ARG A 17 8.15 -21.54 5.56
N ALA A 18 8.06 -20.41 4.86
CA ALA A 18 9.24 -19.66 4.47
C ALA A 18 10.04 -19.34 5.75
N VAL A 19 11.29 -19.79 5.79
CA VAL A 19 12.24 -19.42 6.86
C VAL A 19 12.65 -17.97 6.61
N GLN A 20 12.47 -17.11 7.62
CA GLN A 20 12.96 -15.74 7.56
C GLN A 20 14.47 -15.74 7.81
N VAL A 21 15.22 -15.12 6.91
CA VAL A 21 16.68 -15.00 6.99
C VAL A 21 17.02 -13.54 7.22
N ALA A 22 17.87 -13.28 8.22
CA ALA A 22 18.45 -11.97 8.48
C ALA A 22 19.78 -11.84 7.73
N PHE A 23 20.07 -10.65 7.20
CA PHE A 23 21.33 -10.33 6.55
C PHE A 23 21.93 -9.10 7.22
N ASP A 24 23.20 -9.20 7.62
CA ASP A 24 23.98 -8.03 8.01
C ASP A 24 24.48 -7.34 6.74
N VAL A 25 24.03 -6.11 6.53
CA VAL A 25 24.34 -5.31 5.36
C VAL A 25 24.74 -3.90 5.78
N SER A 26 25.47 -3.20 4.93
CA SER A 26 25.75 -1.78 5.17
C SER A 26 24.49 -0.93 5.03
N GLU A 27 24.50 0.23 5.68
CA GLU A 27 23.40 1.20 5.60
C GLU A 27 23.09 1.60 4.14
N ALA A 28 24.12 1.77 3.32
CA ALA A 28 23.97 2.13 1.91
C ALA A 28 23.15 1.08 1.13
N VAL A 29 23.37 -0.21 1.41
CA VAL A 29 22.61 -1.31 0.77
C VAL A 29 21.16 -1.30 1.24
N LEU A 30 20.93 -1.14 2.54
CA LEU A 30 19.57 -1.07 3.10
C LEU A 30 18.78 0.10 2.49
N GLN A 31 19.40 1.27 2.35
CA GLN A 31 18.77 2.44 1.78
C GLN A 31 18.48 2.28 0.28
N ALA A 32 19.39 1.66 -0.48
CA ALA A 32 19.17 1.36 -1.89
C ALA A 32 17.96 0.42 -2.10
N VAL A 33 17.84 -0.62 -1.28
CA VAL A 33 16.68 -1.54 -1.34
C VAL A 33 15.40 -0.81 -0.97
N ARG A 34 15.39 0.02 0.07
CA ARG A 34 14.22 0.81 0.47
C ARG A 34 13.75 1.77 -0.63
N ALA A 35 14.68 2.47 -1.26
CA ALA A 35 14.38 3.38 -2.36
C ALA A 35 13.77 2.62 -3.55
N ALA A 36 14.39 1.51 -3.97
CA ALA A 36 13.88 0.70 -5.07
C ALA A 36 12.50 0.10 -4.76
N ALA A 37 12.29 -0.40 -3.53
CA ALA A 37 11.02 -0.95 -3.08
C ALA A 37 9.92 0.11 -3.11
N PHE A 38 10.22 1.34 -2.65
CA PHE A 38 9.30 2.46 -2.67
C PHE A 38 8.87 2.82 -4.09
N GLU A 39 9.84 3.01 -5.00
CA GLU A 39 9.57 3.36 -6.40
C GLU A 39 8.78 2.27 -7.13
N ALA A 40 9.05 1.00 -6.85
CA ALA A 40 8.34 -0.14 -7.44
C ALA A 40 6.99 -0.45 -6.76
N ASN A 41 6.64 0.29 -5.69
CA ASN A 41 5.50 0.01 -4.82
C ASN A 41 5.48 -1.45 -4.33
N LEU A 42 6.64 -1.91 -3.87
CA LEU A 42 6.91 -3.24 -3.32
C LEU A 42 7.25 -3.14 -1.84
N SER A 43 7.07 -4.24 -1.10
CA SER A 43 7.69 -4.36 0.22
C SER A 43 9.21 -4.55 0.07
N ASN A 44 10.00 -4.21 1.10
CA ASN A 44 11.44 -4.48 1.08
C ASN A 44 11.74 -5.98 0.84
N SER A 45 10.92 -6.88 1.40
CA SER A 45 11.06 -8.32 1.19
C SER A 45 10.82 -8.71 -0.26
N ASP A 46 9.76 -8.19 -0.89
CA ASP A 46 9.50 -8.41 -2.31
C ASP A 46 10.61 -7.82 -3.18
N GLN A 47 11.14 -6.64 -2.83
CA GLN A 47 12.25 -6.05 -3.54
C GLN A 47 13.52 -6.92 -3.44
N VAL A 48 13.81 -7.50 -2.27
CA VAL A 48 14.90 -8.47 -2.12
C VAL A 48 14.66 -9.71 -2.99
N ARG A 49 13.42 -10.20 -3.08
CA ARG A 49 13.08 -11.31 -4.00
C ARG A 49 13.34 -10.94 -5.45
N VAL A 50 12.99 -9.72 -5.88
CA VAL A 50 13.30 -9.23 -7.23
C VAL A 50 14.81 -9.20 -7.48
N VAL A 51 15.60 -8.66 -6.56
CA VAL A 51 17.07 -8.60 -6.67
C VAL A 51 17.66 -10.01 -6.80
N LEU A 52 17.09 -10.99 -6.10
CA LEU A 52 17.51 -12.40 -6.13
C LEU A 52 16.89 -13.22 -7.28
N GLY A 53 16.10 -12.60 -8.16
CA GLY A 53 15.42 -13.31 -9.27
C GLY A 53 14.35 -14.30 -8.83
N LEU A 54 13.80 -14.15 -7.61
CA LEU A 54 12.78 -15.04 -7.05
C LEU A 54 11.36 -14.59 -7.44
N PRO A 55 10.41 -15.53 -7.59
CA PRO A 55 9.04 -15.20 -7.95
C PRO A 55 8.35 -14.37 -6.86
N LEU A 56 7.55 -13.38 -7.27
CA LEU A 56 6.72 -12.58 -6.38
C LEU A 56 5.34 -13.22 -6.20
N LEU A 57 4.92 -13.36 -4.94
CA LEU A 57 3.54 -13.74 -4.61
C LEU A 57 2.70 -12.46 -4.51
N ARG A 58 2.36 -11.86 -5.66
CA ARG A 58 1.54 -10.64 -5.67
C ARG A 58 0.07 -11.01 -5.57
N GLN A 59 -0.55 -10.69 -4.44
CA GLN A 59 -1.98 -10.43 -4.43
C GLN A 59 -2.18 -8.93 -4.69
N ALA A 60 -2.95 -8.58 -5.72
CA ALA A 60 -3.27 -7.19 -6.03
C ALA A 60 -4.02 -6.55 -4.85
N LYS A 61 -3.27 -5.90 -3.95
CA LYS A 61 -3.86 -5.12 -2.86
C LYS A 61 -4.42 -3.84 -3.47
N ARG A 62 -5.74 -3.65 -3.34
CA ARG A 62 -6.38 -2.39 -3.76
C ARG A 62 -5.69 -1.23 -3.02
N PRO A 63 -5.20 -0.19 -3.73
CA PRO A 63 -4.63 0.98 -3.07
C PRO A 63 -5.73 1.66 -2.24
N ARG A 64 -5.49 1.83 -0.95
CA ARG A 64 -6.41 2.48 -0.01
C ARG A 64 -5.73 3.70 0.57
N LEU A 65 -6.38 4.84 0.48
CA LEU A 65 -6.02 6.04 1.22
C LEU A 65 -7.03 6.20 2.36
N THR A 66 -6.53 6.28 3.59
CA THR A 66 -7.36 6.47 4.79
C THR A 66 -7.01 7.81 5.42
N VAL A 67 -8.05 8.54 5.83
CA VAL A 67 -7.94 9.78 6.60
C VAL A 67 -8.98 9.73 7.71
N SER A 68 -8.62 10.23 8.89
CA SER A 68 -9.56 10.43 9.99
C SER A 68 -10.07 11.86 9.93
N LEU A 69 -11.39 12.04 9.96
CA LEU A 69 -12.05 13.34 9.94
C LEU A 69 -12.90 13.48 11.20
N SER A 70 -12.72 14.58 11.92
CA SER A 70 -13.55 15.00 13.05
C SER A 70 -14.85 15.63 12.57
N GLU A 71 -15.81 15.85 13.47
CA GLU A 71 -17.04 16.60 13.15
C GLU A 71 -16.76 18.02 12.66
N GLU A 72 -15.74 18.68 13.22
CA GLU A 72 -15.33 20.02 12.79
C GLU A 72 -14.81 19.99 11.35
N ASP A 73 -14.06 18.95 10.97
CA ASP A 73 -13.59 18.76 9.59
C ASP A 73 -14.77 18.62 8.62
N TYR A 74 -15.82 17.88 8.99
CA TYR A 74 -17.03 17.77 8.17
C TYR A 74 -17.72 19.13 8.00
N ARG A 75 -17.79 19.96 9.05
CA ARG A 75 -18.34 21.33 8.94
C ARG A 75 -17.52 22.21 8.01
N LEU A 76 -16.19 22.14 8.09
CA LEU A 76 -15.30 22.90 7.20
C LEU A 76 -15.41 22.43 5.74
N LEU A 77 -15.46 21.12 5.52
CA LEU A 77 -15.61 20.53 4.18
C LEU A 77 -16.98 20.85 3.58
N ALA A 78 -18.03 20.78 4.38
CA ALA A 78 -19.39 21.15 3.99
C ALA A 78 -19.46 22.62 3.56
N ALA A 79 -18.92 23.54 4.37
CA ALA A 79 -18.84 24.95 4.03
C ALA A 79 -18.03 25.19 2.75
N ARG A 80 -16.91 24.46 2.57
CA ARG A 80 -16.08 24.55 1.35
C ARG A 80 -16.82 24.10 0.09
N TYR A 81 -17.64 23.05 0.20
CA TYR A 81 -18.34 22.46 -0.95
C TYR A 81 -19.77 22.97 -1.13
N GLY A 82 -20.27 23.81 -0.23
CA GLY A 82 -21.66 24.25 -0.22
C GLY A 82 -22.63 23.10 0.04
N LEU A 83 -22.25 22.15 0.90
CA LEU A 83 -23.04 20.97 1.27
C LEU A 83 -23.52 21.09 2.72
N ASP A 84 -24.46 20.22 3.09
CA ASP A 84 -24.85 20.05 4.49
C ASP A 84 -23.77 19.26 5.26
N PRO A 85 -23.30 19.72 6.44
CA PRO A 85 -22.36 18.98 7.27
C PRO A 85 -22.81 17.59 7.70
N VAL A 86 -24.12 17.30 7.72
CA VAL A 86 -24.62 15.94 8.02
C VAL A 86 -24.63 15.03 6.79
N ASP A 87 -24.48 15.57 5.58
CA ASP A 87 -24.39 14.80 4.35
C ASP A 87 -22.96 14.29 4.11
N HIS A 88 -22.56 13.35 4.97
CA HIS A 88 -21.23 12.72 4.93
C HIS A 88 -20.96 12.02 3.59
N LEU A 89 -22.02 11.53 2.91
CA LEU A 89 -21.87 10.86 1.63
C LEU A 89 -21.49 11.85 0.53
N ALA A 90 -22.23 12.95 0.38
CA ALA A 90 -21.92 13.98 -0.60
C ALA A 90 -20.54 14.62 -0.33
N ILE A 91 -20.19 14.85 0.93
CA ILE A 91 -18.85 15.34 1.32
C ILE A 91 -17.78 14.34 0.89
N LYS A 92 -17.97 13.05 1.15
CA LYS A 92 -17.01 12.00 0.77
C LYS A 92 -16.83 11.92 -0.74
N GLU A 93 -17.90 12.02 -1.52
CA GLU A 93 -17.83 12.04 -2.99
C GLU A 93 -17.05 13.25 -3.49
N ARG A 94 -17.29 14.44 -2.92
CA ARG A 94 -16.53 15.66 -3.26
C ARG A 94 -15.06 15.56 -2.89
N VAL A 95 -14.74 15.01 -1.72
CA VAL A 95 -13.35 14.71 -1.32
C VAL A 95 -12.70 13.74 -2.30
N GLY A 96 -13.40 12.67 -2.68
CA GLY A 96 -12.92 11.70 -3.67
C GLY A 96 -12.58 12.34 -5.02
N ALA A 97 -13.50 13.17 -5.54
CA ALA A 97 -13.28 13.92 -6.78
C ALA A 97 -12.08 14.88 -6.66
N ALA A 98 -11.92 15.55 -5.52
CA ALA A 98 -10.78 16.43 -5.27
C ALA A 98 -9.43 15.68 -5.27
N LEU A 99 -9.39 14.46 -4.71
CA LEU A 99 -8.19 13.60 -4.72
C LEU A 99 -7.83 13.12 -6.14
N VAL A 100 -8.82 12.77 -6.96
CA VAL A 100 -8.61 12.43 -8.38
C VAL A 100 -8.04 13.63 -9.14
N ALA A 101 -8.65 14.81 -8.98
CA ALA A 101 -8.17 16.04 -9.62
C ALA A 101 -6.76 16.43 -9.15
N PHE A 102 -6.42 16.19 -7.88
CA PHE A 102 -5.06 16.33 -7.38
C PHE A 102 -4.08 15.38 -8.11
N ALA A 103 -4.41 14.09 -8.19
CA ALA A 103 -3.56 13.10 -8.85
C ALA A 103 -3.32 13.43 -10.34
N ASP A 104 -4.36 13.87 -11.05
CA ASP A 104 -4.25 14.27 -12.46
C ASP A 104 -3.38 15.53 -12.64
N ARG A 105 -3.50 16.52 -11.75
CA ARG A 105 -2.63 17.71 -11.77
C ARG A 105 -1.17 17.34 -11.52
N GLN A 106 -0.90 16.48 -10.55
CA GLN A 106 0.47 15.99 -10.26
C GLN A 106 1.07 15.26 -11.46
N ARG A 107 0.26 14.43 -12.15
CA ARG A 107 0.69 13.73 -13.37
C ARG A 107 1.08 14.71 -14.48
N LYS A 108 0.25 15.74 -14.73
CA LYS A 108 0.49 16.78 -15.74
C LYS A 108 1.74 17.61 -15.44
N GLN A 109 1.96 18.00 -14.18
CA GLN A 109 3.15 18.78 -13.77
C GLN A 109 4.45 17.98 -13.99
N ARG A 110 4.44 16.68 -13.69
CA ARG A 110 5.60 15.80 -13.94
C ARG A 110 5.91 15.66 -15.44
N THR A 111 4.90 15.63 -16.30
CA THR A 111 5.10 15.58 -17.76
C THR A 111 5.56 16.90 -18.36
N GLY A 112 5.10 18.04 -17.83
CA GLY A 112 5.52 19.37 -18.30
C GLY A 112 6.96 19.70 -17.93
N LYS A 113 7.39 19.38 -16.70
CA LYS A 113 8.75 19.66 -16.22
C LYS A 113 9.86 18.88 -16.94
N ARG A 114 9.51 17.80 -17.66
CA ARG A 114 10.46 17.04 -18.50
C ARG A 114 10.71 17.69 -19.87
N ARG A 115 9.84 18.58 -20.35
CA ARG A 115 9.97 19.22 -21.66
C ARG A 115 10.79 20.52 -21.65
N ASP A 116 10.98 21.11 -20.47
CA ASP A 116 11.65 22.41 -20.30
C ASP A 116 13.13 22.27 -19.85
N LYS A 117 13.69 21.05 -19.97
CA LYS A 117 15.07 20.71 -19.60
C LYS A 117 15.90 20.13 -20.76
N SER A 118 15.43 20.29 -22.00
CA SER A 118 16.16 19.91 -23.22
C SER A 118 16.45 21.14 -24.06
#